data_AF-A0A962SVJ8-F1
#
_entry.id   AF-A0A962SVJ8-F1
#
_cell.length_a   1.000
_cell.length_b   1.000
_cell.length_c   1.000
_cell.angle_alpha   90.00
_cell.angle_beta   90.00
_cell.angle_gamma   90.00
#
_symmetry.space_group_name_H-M   'P 1'
#
loop_
_entity.id
_entity.type
_entity.pdbx_description
1 polymer ?
#
loop_
_entity_poly.entity_id
_entity_poly.type
_entity_poly.pdbx_seq_one_letter_code
_entity_poly.pdbx_strand_id
1 'polypeptide(L)'
;MQDVEAINPGYPLFNSDEYQQAFARKHVFEEAPPKQKLEEVFQWTTTEAYKELNFQREALTINPAKACQPLGAVLCALGFYKTLPYVHGSQGCVAYFRTYFNRHFREPVAAVSDSMTEDAAV
;
A
#
# COMPACT_ATOMS: atom_id res chain seq x y z
N MET A 1 26.82 11.35 4.64
CA MET A 1 27.70 10.67 3.64
C MET A 1 27.73 9.17 3.91
N GLN A 2 27.71 8.34 2.85
CA GLN A 2 27.80 6.88 2.98
C GLN A 2 29.25 6.43 3.14
N ASP A 3 29.46 5.39 3.93
CA ASP A 3 30.72 4.63 3.97
C ASP A 3 30.58 3.43 3.03
N VAL A 4 31.55 3.23 2.14
CA VAL A 4 31.55 2.10 1.19
C VAL A 4 31.71 0.75 1.90
N GLU A 5 32.40 0.75 3.04
CA GLU A 5 32.63 -0.46 3.85
C GLU A 5 31.47 -0.72 4.82
N ALA A 6 30.60 0.26 5.05
CA ALA A 6 29.49 0.19 6.01
C ALA A 6 28.24 0.96 5.50
N ILE A 7 27.66 0.48 4.40
CA ILE A 7 26.52 1.13 3.76
C ILE A 7 25.29 1.09 4.66
N ASN A 8 24.71 2.26 4.95
CA ASN A 8 23.46 2.39 5.67
C ASN A 8 22.27 2.36 4.69
N PRO A 9 21.33 1.41 4.79
CA PRO A 9 20.10 1.41 4.00
C PRO A 9 19.11 2.46 4.56
N GLY A 10 17.89 2.54 4.03
CA GLY A 10 16.91 3.59 4.36
C GLY A 10 16.84 3.92 5.87
N TYR A 11 16.76 2.92 6.73
CA TYR A 11 17.10 3.05 8.15
C TYR A 11 18.43 2.31 8.42
N PRO A 12 19.47 2.95 9.01
CA PRO A 12 19.42 4.22 9.73
C PRO A 12 19.90 5.45 8.94
N LEU A 13 20.12 5.37 7.62
CA LEU A 13 20.72 6.45 6.81
C LEU A 13 20.13 7.84 7.09
N PHE A 14 18.80 7.92 7.10
CA PHE A 14 18.08 9.19 7.25
C PHE A 14 18.10 9.76 8.68
N ASN A 15 18.65 9.05 9.67
CA ASN A 15 18.83 9.55 11.03
C ASN A 15 20.10 10.38 11.20
N SER A 16 20.99 10.42 10.20
CA SER A 16 22.18 11.25 10.26
C SER A 16 21.84 12.74 10.22
N ASP A 17 22.68 13.55 10.87
CA ASP A 17 22.46 15.01 11.01
C ASP A 17 22.27 15.71 9.66
N GLU A 18 23.00 15.28 8.64
CA GLU A 18 22.90 15.79 7.26
C GLU A 18 21.45 15.69 6.74
N TYR A 19 20.84 14.50 6.86
CA TYR A 19 19.47 14.27 6.40
C TYR A 19 18.43 14.89 7.31
N GLN A 20 18.65 14.90 8.63
CA GLN A 20 17.75 15.58 9.58
C GLN A 20 17.68 17.09 9.30
N GLN A 21 18.82 17.72 9.01
CA GLN A 21 18.85 19.12 8.57
C GLN A 21 18.19 19.32 7.20
N ALA A 22 18.35 18.37 6.28
CA ALA A 22 17.66 18.42 4.99
C ALA A 22 16.14 18.36 5.15
N PHE A 23 15.62 17.50 6.03
CA PHE A 23 14.20 17.46 6.37
C PHE A 23 13.72 18.76 7.02
N ALA A 24 14.51 19.33 7.93
CA ALA A 24 14.18 20.63 8.55
C ALA A 24 14.10 21.76 7.51
N ARG A 25 15.03 21.79 6.54
CA ARG A 25 14.98 22.76 5.42
C ARG A 25 13.77 22.53 4.53
N LYS A 26 13.48 21.26 4.18
CA LYS A 26 12.32 20.92 3.34
C LYS A 26 11.00 21.31 4.00
N HIS A 27 10.88 21.08 5.31
CA HIS A 27 9.68 21.37 6.10
C HIS A 27 9.24 22.85 6.03
N VAL A 28 10.16 23.79 5.79
CA VAL A 28 9.84 25.21 5.59
C VAL A 28 8.92 25.44 4.38
N PHE A 29 8.95 24.53 3.40
CA PHE A 29 8.18 24.63 2.16
C PHE A 29 6.95 23.70 2.11
N GLU A 30 6.68 22.95 3.18
CA GLU A 30 5.60 21.95 3.20
C GLU A 30 4.27 22.50 3.75
N GLU A 31 4.27 23.72 4.28
CA GLU A 31 3.10 24.32 4.96
C GLU A 31 2.49 23.38 6.02
N ALA A 32 3.36 22.59 6.67
CA ALA A 32 2.93 21.58 7.62
C ALA A 32 2.24 22.21 8.85
N PRO A 33 1.15 21.61 9.36
CA PRO A 33 0.51 22.07 10.58
C PRO A 33 1.50 22.09 11.76
N PRO A 34 1.38 23.05 12.70
CA PRO A 34 2.20 23.07 13.90
C PRO A 34 2.11 21.75 14.67
N LYS A 35 3.22 21.30 15.27
CA LYS A 35 3.27 20.04 16.03
C LYS A 35 2.21 19.94 17.12
N GLN A 36 1.89 21.06 17.77
CA GLN A 36 0.82 21.11 18.77
C GLN A 36 -0.54 20.71 18.19
N LYS A 37 -0.86 21.14 16.97
CA LYS A 37 -2.13 20.79 16.31
C LYS A 37 -2.15 19.32 15.89
N LEU A 38 -1.01 18.79 15.43
CA LEU A 38 -0.87 17.36 15.12
C LEU A 38 -1.12 16.51 16.37
N GLU A 39 -0.52 16.88 17.51
CA GLU A 39 -0.72 16.18 18.78
C GLU A 39 -2.18 16.27 19.24
N GLU A 40 -2.78 17.46 19.19
CA GLU A 40 -4.19 17.67 19.53
C GLU A 40 -5.12 16.77 18.70
N VAL A 41 -4.94 16.72 17.38
CA VAL A 41 -5.75 15.91 16.49
C VAL A 41 -5.51 14.42 16.72
N PHE A 42 -4.26 14.01 16.93
CA PHE A 42 -3.92 12.62 17.26
C PHE A 42 -4.65 12.18 18.53
N GLN A 43 -4.53 12.94 19.62
CA GLN A 43 -5.22 12.65 20.87
C GLN A 43 -6.75 12.63 20.71
N TRP A 44 -7.31 13.54 19.91
CA TRP A 44 -8.74 13.51 19.59
C TRP A 44 -9.15 12.22 18.87
N THR A 45 -8.34 11.73 17.92
CA THR A 45 -8.66 10.50 17.17
C THR A 45 -8.70 9.24 18.04
N THR A 46 -8.17 9.30 19.27
CA THR A 46 -8.22 8.20 20.25
C THR A 46 -9.37 8.34 21.25
N THR A 47 -10.22 9.36 21.15
CA THR A 47 -11.34 9.60 22.08
C THR A 47 -12.61 8.81 21.71
N GLU A 48 -13.50 8.61 22.68
CA GLU A 48 -14.81 7.99 22.44
C GLU A 48 -15.69 8.86 21.52
N ALA A 49 -15.62 10.19 21.65
CA ALA A 49 -16.34 11.11 20.78
C ALA A 49 -15.93 10.94 19.30
N TYR A 50 -14.64 10.78 19.01
CA TYR A 50 -14.19 10.49 17.64
C TYR A 50 -14.65 9.12 17.18
N LYS A 51 -14.62 8.12 18.06
CA LYS A 51 -15.11 6.78 17.74
C LYS A 51 -16.59 6.79 17.35
N GLU A 52 -17.44 7.53 18.05
CA GLU A 52 -18.86 7.66 17.66
C GLU A 52 -19.01 8.20 16.23
N LEU A 53 -18.31 9.29 15.88
CA LEU A 53 -18.29 9.84 14.52
C LEU A 53 -17.74 8.84 13.50
N ASN A 54 -16.68 8.11 13.87
CA ASN A 54 -16.04 7.12 13.03
C ASN A 54 -17.00 5.96 12.67
N PHE A 55 -17.83 5.53 13.62
CA PHE A 55 -18.84 4.48 13.43
C PHE A 55 -20.12 4.96 12.74
N GLN A 56 -20.35 6.28 12.66
CA GLN A 56 -21.43 6.88 11.88
C GLN A 56 -21.11 7.01 10.38
N ARG A 57 -19.91 6.61 9.93
CA ARG A 57 -19.56 6.62 8.49
C ARG A 57 -20.43 5.63 7.71
N GLU A 58 -21.08 6.12 6.67
CA GLU A 58 -21.93 5.28 5.81
C GLU A 58 -21.30 4.94 4.44
N ALA A 59 -20.36 5.78 3.96
CA ALA A 59 -19.78 5.63 2.61
C ALA A 59 -18.25 5.42 2.62
N LEU A 60 -17.52 6.17 3.44
CA LEU A 60 -16.07 6.11 3.49
C LEU A 60 -15.59 4.83 4.19
N THR A 61 -14.78 4.03 3.50
CA THR A 61 -14.07 2.88 4.08
C THR A 61 -12.58 3.21 4.24
N ILE A 62 -12.01 2.91 5.41
CA ILE A 62 -10.59 3.12 5.70
C ILE A 62 -10.03 1.79 6.21
N ASN A 63 -8.86 1.38 5.71
CA ASN A 63 -8.17 0.14 6.06
C ASN A 63 -9.08 -1.12 6.03
N PRO A 64 -9.72 -1.43 4.89
CA PRO A 64 -10.58 -2.60 4.79
C PRO A 64 -9.80 -3.90 5.02
N ALA A 65 -10.34 -4.79 5.84
CA ALA A 65 -9.80 -6.13 6.06
C ALA A 65 -10.37 -7.16 5.06
N LYS A 66 -10.37 -6.82 3.76
CA LYS A 66 -10.83 -7.70 2.68
C LYS A 66 -10.09 -7.40 1.37
N ALA A 67 -10.07 -8.40 0.49
CA ALA A 67 -9.66 -8.24 -0.91
C ALA A 67 -10.85 -8.48 -1.85
N CYS A 68 -10.65 -8.29 -3.16
CA CYS A 68 -11.68 -8.52 -4.17
C CYS A 68 -11.70 -9.98 -4.67
N GLN A 69 -12.81 -10.38 -5.29
CA GLN A 69 -13.09 -11.77 -5.67
C GLN A 69 -12.00 -12.45 -6.53
N PRO A 70 -11.41 -11.79 -7.55
CA PRO A 70 -10.47 -12.48 -8.44
C PRO A 70 -9.17 -12.93 -7.75
N LEU A 71 -8.79 -12.31 -6.62
CA LEU A 71 -7.67 -12.78 -5.81
C LEU A 71 -7.92 -14.23 -5.33
N GLY A 72 -9.13 -14.52 -4.86
CA GLY A 72 -9.53 -15.87 -4.45
C GLY A 72 -9.66 -16.84 -5.62
N ALA A 73 -10.17 -16.37 -6.77
CA ALA A 73 -10.26 -17.19 -7.98
C ALA A 73 -8.89 -17.66 -8.49
N VAL A 74 -7.89 -16.77 -8.49
CA VAL A 74 -6.50 -17.11 -8.84
C VAL A 74 -5.94 -18.16 -7.88
N LEU A 75 -6.11 -17.97 -6.57
CA LEU A 75 -5.64 -18.95 -5.57
C LEU A 75 -6.27 -20.33 -5.77
N CYS A 76 -7.57 -20.38 -6.03
CA CYS A 76 -8.29 -21.62 -6.31
C CYS A 76 -7.76 -22.32 -7.56
N ALA A 77 -7.60 -21.57 -8.67
CA ALA A 77 -7.15 -22.11 -9.95
C ALA A 77 -5.73 -22.70 -9.88
N LEU A 78 -4.83 -22.11 -9.09
CA LEU A 78 -3.48 -22.63 -8.87
C LEU A 78 -3.45 -23.99 -8.17
N GLY A 79 -4.54 -24.41 -7.53
CA GLY A 79 -4.67 -25.71 -6.89
C GLY A 79 -4.88 -26.89 -7.86
N PHE A 80 -5.09 -26.62 -9.16
CA PHE A 80 -5.34 -27.65 -10.16
C PHE A 80 -4.09 -27.97 -10.99
N TYR A 81 -3.87 -29.26 -11.27
CA TYR A 81 -2.68 -29.73 -12.00
C TYR A 81 -2.57 -29.10 -13.39
N LYS A 82 -1.43 -28.46 -13.67
CA LYS A 82 -1.13 -27.78 -14.94
C LYS A 82 -2.16 -26.71 -15.34
N THR A 83 -2.76 -26.02 -14.37
CA THR A 83 -3.70 -24.93 -14.62
C THR A 83 -3.00 -23.57 -14.58
N LEU A 84 -3.24 -22.74 -15.61
CA LEU A 84 -2.80 -21.35 -15.67
C LEU A 84 -4.01 -20.43 -15.38
N PRO A 85 -4.05 -19.72 -14.25
CA PRO A 85 -5.10 -18.75 -13.98
C PRO A 85 -5.11 -17.64 -15.05
N TYR A 86 -6.26 -17.47 -15.68
CA TYR A 86 -6.52 -16.43 -16.67
C TYR A 86 -7.61 -15.50 -16.14
N VAL A 87 -7.34 -14.21 -16.07
CA VAL A 87 -8.30 -13.18 -15.64
C VAL A 87 -8.62 -12.28 -16.81
N HIS A 88 -9.81 -12.48 -17.38
CA HIS A 88 -10.38 -11.58 -18.40
C HIS A 88 -10.55 -10.17 -17.80
N GLY A 89 -9.96 -9.15 -18.43
CA GLY A 89 -10.03 -7.77 -17.97
C GLY A 89 -8.71 -7.02 -18.08
N SER A 90 -8.57 -5.98 -17.26
CA SER A 90 -7.37 -5.15 -17.24
C SER A 90 -6.18 -5.89 -16.61
N GLN A 91 -5.03 -5.82 -17.26
CA GLN A 91 -3.77 -6.43 -16.82
C GLN A 91 -3.28 -5.93 -15.44
N GLY A 92 -3.67 -4.72 -15.02
CA GLY A 92 -3.29 -4.16 -13.72
C GLY A 92 -3.77 -5.01 -12.55
N CYS A 93 -4.96 -5.61 -12.66
CA CYS A 93 -5.49 -6.52 -11.67
C CYS A 93 -4.57 -7.73 -11.44
N VAL A 94 -4.10 -8.35 -12.53
CA VAL A 94 -3.24 -9.54 -12.47
C VAL A 94 -1.88 -9.22 -11.86
N ALA A 95 -1.31 -8.04 -12.14
CA ALA A 95 -0.08 -7.59 -11.48
C ALA A 95 -0.26 -7.52 -9.96
N TYR A 96 -1.36 -6.92 -9.47
CA TYR A 96 -1.66 -6.86 -8.03
C TYR A 96 -1.86 -8.24 -7.41
N PHE A 97 -2.62 -9.14 -8.04
CA PHE A 97 -2.87 -10.48 -7.49
C PHE A 97 -1.58 -11.29 -7.35
N ARG A 98 -0.73 -11.27 -8.38
CA ARG A 98 0.57 -11.94 -8.36
C ARG A 98 1.45 -11.39 -7.24
N THR A 99 1.64 -10.07 -7.19
CA THR A 99 2.47 -9.42 -6.17
C THR A 99 1.95 -9.66 -4.75
N TYR A 100 0.63 -9.66 -4.54
CA TYR A 100 0.01 -9.91 -3.23
C TYR A 100 0.39 -11.29 -2.70
N PHE A 101 0.25 -12.32 -3.53
CA PHE A 101 0.63 -13.68 -3.15
C PHE A 101 2.15 -13.88 -3.10
N ASN A 102 2.94 -13.26 -3.99
CA ASN A 102 4.40 -13.34 -3.92
C ASN A 102 4.92 -12.83 -2.57
N ARG A 103 4.39 -11.71 -2.08
CA ARG A 103 4.80 -11.15 -0.78
C ARG A 103 4.40 -12.03 0.40
N HIS A 104 3.27 -12.72 0.31
CA HIS A 104 2.80 -13.61 1.36
C HIS A 104 3.57 -14.95 1.39
N PHE A 105 3.67 -15.63 0.25
CA PHE A 105 4.26 -16.97 0.15
C PHE A 105 5.76 -16.98 -0.15
N ARG A 106 6.34 -15.85 -0.61
CA ARG A 106 7.72 -15.75 -1.11
C ARG A 106 8.03 -16.64 -2.31
N GLU A 107 6.98 -17.04 -3.05
CA GLU A 107 7.05 -17.93 -4.21
C GLU A 107 6.56 -17.21 -5.48
N PRO A 108 6.98 -17.65 -6.69
CA PRO A 108 6.43 -17.14 -7.94
C PRO A 108 4.95 -17.52 -8.08
N VAL A 109 4.17 -16.61 -8.69
CA VAL A 109 2.73 -16.80 -8.92
C VAL A 109 2.43 -16.50 -10.37
N ALA A 110 1.98 -17.53 -11.09
CA ALA A 110 1.60 -17.44 -12.50
C ALA A 110 0.11 -17.09 -12.61
N ALA A 111 -0.18 -16.01 -13.34
CA ALA A 111 -1.53 -15.62 -13.75
C ALA A 111 -1.40 -14.68 -14.96
N VAL A 112 -2.35 -14.72 -15.89
CA VAL A 112 -2.35 -13.94 -17.14
C VAL A 112 -3.66 -13.19 -17.34
N SER A 113 -3.64 -12.20 -18.23
CA SER A 113 -4.79 -11.37 -18.63
C SER A 113 -4.77 -11.16 -20.15
N ASP A 114 -5.93 -10.93 -20.77
CA ASP A 114 -6.07 -10.44 -22.15
C ASP A 114 -5.72 -8.97 -22.33
N SER A 115 -5.51 -8.23 -21.24
CA SER A 115 -5.07 -6.84 -21.28
C SER A 115 -6.09 -5.92 -21.94
N MET A 116 -7.37 -6.02 -21.56
CA MET A 116 -8.40 -5.10 -22.02
C MET A 116 -7.97 -3.64 -21.79
N THR A 117 -8.02 -2.86 -22.87
CA THR A 117 -7.80 -1.42 -22.90
C THR A 117 -9.14 -0.70 -23.01
N GLU A 118 -9.10 0.64 -23.09
CA GLU A 118 -10.30 1.47 -23.25
C GLU A 118 -11.11 1.11 -24.50
N ASP A 119 -10.46 0.69 -25.58
CA ASP A 119 -11.14 0.27 -26.83
C ASP A 119 -12.06 -0.95 -26.64
N ALA A 120 -11.84 -1.76 -25.61
CA ALA A 120 -12.72 -2.89 -25.29
C ALA A 120 -14.00 -2.49 -24.54
N ALA A 121 -14.19 -1.19 -24.27
CA ALA A 121 -15.37 -0.64 -23.61
C ALA A 121 -16.49 -0.17 -24.58
N VAL A 122 -16.21 -0.12 -25.89
CA VAL A 122 -17.18 0.21 -26.97
C VAL A 122 -17.67 -1.03 -27.70
#